data_AF-A0A7U6KNL8-F1
#
_entry.id   AF-A0A7U6KNL8-F1
#
_cell.length_a   1.000
_cell.length_b   1.000
_cell.length_c   1.000
_cell.angle_alpha   90.00
_cell.angle_beta   90.00
_cell.angle_gamma   90.00
#
_symmetry.space_group_name_H-M   'P 1'
#
loop_
_entity.id
_entity.type
_entity.pdbx_description
1 polymer ?
#
loop_
_entity_poly.entity_id
_entity_poly.type
_entity_poly.pdbx_seq_one_letter_code
_entity_poly.pdbx_strand_id
1 'polypeptide(L)'
;MASINPSLQRQAKLNMNYGLFKVTDRIYQVRGFDLTNITYIQGDTGWIVFDPLTVPETAKAAHALVTKHLGDRPIKAVVYSHAHVDHFGGVEGIISKNQVDKGEVQVIAPRDFMEHVVKESVLAGNAMARRGSYQYGIMIPKNQYGVVDAALGKGVPTGLVGLIAPTYIVEKDQETLNIDGVEMVFQNTPNTESPSEMNTWFPQFKTLWMAENTVAGMHNLYTIRGAAARDASMWSKSINVALQKFGVKADVLMASHHWPRWGKENIVKYMEKQRDMYGYLHDQSLHLANSGVTINEIHNEFKMPKALDQEWYNRGYHGSVSHNVRGVVNKYIGYYDGNPATLNKLSPEEAGKNYVALAGGGEALLRKAKVAFDRGEYRWVAELMNHLVFAEPDNIKAKIPYKQTLWNN
;
A
#
# COMPACT_ATOMS: atom_id res chain seq x y z
N MET A 1 23.20 13.71 12.90
CA MET A 1 22.26 12.57 12.80
C MET A 1 22.16 12.16 11.35
N ALA A 2 22.01 10.86 11.06
CA ALA A 2 21.70 10.41 9.70
C ALA A 2 20.29 10.90 9.33
N SER A 3 20.11 11.49 8.14
CA SER A 3 18.84 12.09 7.70
C SER A 3 17.81 11.08 7.19
N ILE A 4 18.17 9.80 7.10
CA ILE A 4 17.31 8.72 6.62
C ILE A 4 17.33 7.61 7.67
N ASN A 5 16.15 7.09 8.03
CA ASN A 5 16.06 5.90 8.85
C ASN A 5 16.82 4.72 8.19
N PRO A 6 17.78 4.06 8.87
CA PRO A 6 18.57 2.98 8.27
C PRO A 6 17.75 1.80 7.72
N SER A 7 16.63 1.46 8.37
CA SER A 7 15.70 0.42 7.90
C SER A 7 15.04 0.85 6.58
N LEU A 8 14.58 2.09 6.49
CA LEU A 8 14.00 2.64 5.25
C LEU A 8 15.06 2.75 4.16
N GLN A 9 16.30 3.15 4.49
CA GLN A 9 17.39 3.22 3.52
C GLN A 9 17.70 1.85 2.91
N ARG A 10 17.64 0.77 3.71
CA ARG A 10 17.74 -0.61 3.21
C ARG A 10 16.63 -0.90 2.18
N GLN A 11 15.38 -0.60 2.52
CA GLN A 11 14.25 -0.81 1.61
C GLN A 11 14.39 0.01 0.33
N ALA A 12 14.77 1.28 0.45
CA ALA A 12 15.00 2.20 -0.66
C ALA A 12 16.06 1.70 -1.63
N LYS A 13 17.13 1.05 -1.13
CA LYS A 13 18.16 0.42 -1.95
C LYS A 13 17.65 -0.85 -2.63
N LEU A 14 16.87 -1.68 -1.94
CA LEU A 14 16.31 -2.90 -2.52
C LEU A 14 15.34 -2.60 -3.66
N ASN A 15 14.53 -1.54 -3.52
CA ASN A 15 13.61 -1.06 -4.56
C ASN A 15 14.32 -0.46 -5.78
N MET A 16 15.63 -0.20 -5.72
CA MET A 16 16.43 0.21 -6.89
C MET A 16 16.87 -0.98 -7.76
N ASN A 17 16.55 -2.22 -7.40
CA ASN A 17 16.79 -3.39 -8.26
C ASN A 17 15.70 -3.50 -9.35
N TYR A 18 15.71 -2.53 -10.28
CA TYR A 18 14.74 -2.40 -11.37
C TYR A 18 15.20 -3.14 -12.64
N GLY A 19 14.27 -3.34 -13.57
CA GLY A 19 14.51 -3.98 -14.87
C GLY A 19 13.62 -5.20 -15.11
N LEU A 20 14.00 -6.00 -16.12
CA LEU A 20 13.33 -7.25 -16.49
C LEU A 20 13.96 -8.43 -15.75
N PHE A 21 13.14 -9.21 -15.05
CA PHE A 21 13.55 -10.39 -14.29
C PHE A 21 12.81 -11.63 -14.77
N LYS A 22 13.54 -12.73 -14.95
CA LYS A 22 12.95 -14.06 -15.01
C LYS A 22 12.66 -14.52 -13.58
N VAL A 23 11.40 -14.79 -13.25
CA VAL A 23 10.98 -15.25 -11.92
C VAL A 23 11.08 -16.78 -11.84
N THR A 24 10.52 -17.45 -12.85
CA THR A 24 10.65 -18.88 -13.11
C THR A 24 10.47 -19.12 -14.61
N ASP A 25 10.44 -20.37 -15.06
CA ASP A 25 10.15 -20.70 -16.45
C ASP A 25 8.79 -20.13 -16.86
N ARG A 26 8.78 -19.45 -18.02
CA ARG A 26 7.61 -18.77 -18.60
C ARG A 26 7.04 -17.60 -17.78
N ILE A 27 7.63 -17.21 -16.64
CA ILE A 27 7.14 -16.10 -15.81
C ILE A 27 8.21 -15.02 -15.66
N TYR A 28 7.86 -13.78 -16.00
CA TYR A 28 8.74 -12.63 -15.97
C TYR A 28 8.09 -11.45 -15.27
N GLN A 29 8.88 -10.58 -14.66
CA GLN A 29 8.42 -9.31 -14.09
C GLN A 29 9.29 -8.17 -14.58
N VAL A 30 8.67 -7.06 -14.98
CA VAL A 30 9.36 -5.77 -15.07
C VAL A 30 9.09 -5.01 -13.78
N ARG A 31 10.16 -4.63 -13.08
CA ARG A 31 10.10 -3.98 -11.76
C ARG A 31 10.74 -2.60 -11.80
N GLY A 32 10.25 -1.69 -10.95
CA GLY A 32 10.83 -0.36 -10.76
C GLY A 32 10.65 0.60 -11.94
N PHE A 33 9.76 0.28 -12.88
CA PHE A 33 9.30 1.21 -13.93
C PHE A 33 8.14 2.09 -13.44
N ASP A 34 7.47 1.64 -12.37
CA ASP A 34 6.34 2.27 -11.69
C ASP A 34 6.43 1.88 -10.19
N LEU A 35 5.42 2.24 -9.39
CA LEU A 35 5.22 1.73 -8.03
C LEU A 35 5.02 0.21 -8.04
N THR A 36 4.21 -0.27 -8.99
CA THR A 36 3.81 -1.67 -9.17
C THR A 36 4.74 -2.39 -10.16
N ASN A 37 4.82 -3.71 -10.03
CA ASN A 37 5.42 -4.59 -11.01
C ASN A 37 4.37 -5.03 -12.03
N ILE A 38 4.78 -5.11 -13.30
CA ILE A 38 3.98 -5.75 -14.34
C ILE A 38 4.52 -7.16 -14.58
N THR A 39 3.64 -8.15 -14.55
CA THR A 39 4.03 -9.57 -14.68
C THR A 39 3.60 -10.11 -16.04
N TYR A 40 4.50 -10.80 -16.71
CA TYR A 40 4.26 -11.44 -18.01
C TYR A 40 4.35 -12.96 -17.85
N ILE A 41 3.27 -13.65 -18.18
CA ILE A 41 3.20 -15.11 -18.23
C ILE A 41 3.17 -15.53 -19.69
N GLN A 42 4.15 -16.33 -20.11
CA GLN A 42 4.25 -16.83 -21.47
C GLN A 42 3.21 -17.94 -21.66
N GLY A 43 2.18 -17.68 -22.46
CA GLY A 43 1.27 -18.70 -22.98
C GLY A 43 1.87 -19.43 -24.18
N ASP A 44 1.08 -20.28 -24.81
CA ASP A 44 1.50 -21.09 -25.96
C ASP A 44 1.69 -20.21 -27.21
N THR A 45 0.84 -19.20 -27.39
CA THR A 45 0.85 -18.30 -28.55
C THR A 45 1.10 -16.83 -28.22
N GLY A 46 1.06 -16.44 -26.95
CA GLY A 46 1.10 -15.04 -26.54
C GLY A 46 1.50 -14.79 -25.08
N TRP A 47 1.17 -13.58 -24.60
CA TRP A 47 1.36 -13.15 -23.22
C TRP A 47 0.03 -13.07 -22.47
N ILE A 48 0.04 -13.49 -21.20
CA ILE A 48 -0.94 -13.06 -20.20
C ILE A 48 -0.23 -12.04 -19.30
N VAL A 49 -0.81 -10.85 -19.16
CA VAL A 49 -0.17 -9.74 -18.46
C VAL A 49 -0.96 -9.41 -17.20
N PHE A 50 -0.29 -9.37 -16.06
CA PHE A 50 -0.90 -8.96 -14.78
C PHE A 50 -0.46 -7.55 -14.45
N ASP A 51 -1.42 -6.76 -13.98
CA ASP A 51 -1.25 -5.44 -13.39
C ASP A 51 -0.42 -4.49 -14.28
N PRO A 52 -1.01 -3.93 -15.35
CA PRO A 52 -0.32 -3.09 -16.32
C PRO A 52 0.02 -1.69 -15.80
N LEU A 53 0.52 -1.57 -14.56
CA LEU A 53 1.08 -0.35 -13.98
C LEU A 53 0.07 0.81 -13.85
N THR A 54 0.54 2.00 -13.49
CA THR A 54 -0.29 3.17 -13.17
C THR A 54 -0.65 3.99 -14.40
N VAL A 55 0.25 4.14 -15.37
CA VAL A 55 0.04 5.01 -16.54
C VAL A 55 0.49 4.34 -17.84
N PRO A 56 -0.18 4.59 -18.99
CA PRO A 56 0.09 3.91 -20.26
C PRO A 56 1.56 3.96 -20.70
N GLU A 57 2.25 5.07 -20.44
CA GLU A 57 3.65 5.27 -20.83
C GLU A 57 4.59 4.27 -20.15
N THR A 58 4.36 3.98 -18.86
CA THR A 58 5.19 3.03 -18.11
C THR A 58 4.91 1.60 -18.56
N ALA A 59 3.65 1.24 -18.77
CA ALA A 59 3.25 -0.09 -19.25
C ALA A 59 3.80 -0.35 -20.65
N LYS A 60 3.72 0.64 -21.55
CA LYS A 60 4.32 0.59 -22.88
C LYS A 60 5.83 0.42 -22.83
N ALA A 61 6.52 1.14 -21.95
CA ALA A 61 7.97 1.02 -21.79
C ALA A 61 8.37 -0.38 -21.26
N ALA A 62 7.62 -0.92 -20.30
CA ALA A 62 7.83 -2.27 -19.78
C ALA A 62 7.59 -3.33 -20.86
N HIS A 63 6.53 -3.20 -21.65
CA HIS A 63 6.23 -4.10 -22.76
C HIS A 63 7.32 -4.06 -23.84
N ALA A 64 7.80 -2.86 -24.21
CA ALA A 64 8.91 -2.72 -25.14
C ALA A 64 10.19 -3.41 -24.65
N LEU A 65 10.48 -3.35 -23.34
CA LEU A 65 11.62 -4.06 -22.75
C LEU A 65 11.46 -5.58 -22.84
N VAL A 66 10.26 -6.10 -22.56
CA VAL A 66 9.93 -7.52 -22.70
C VAL A 66 10.10 -7.97 -24.15
N THR A 67 9.49 -7.25 -25.10
CA THR A 67 9.57 -7.55 -26.54
C THR A 67 11.01 -7.55 -27.04
N LYS A 68 11.84 -6.59 -26.59
CA LYS A 68 13.26 -6.51 -26.95
C LYS A 68 14.05 -7.75 -26.54
N HIS A 69 13.77 -8.33 -25.37
CA HIS A 69 14.58 -9.42 -24.80
C HIS A 69 13.99 -10.82 -25.00
N LEU A 70 12.67 -10.94 -25.12
CA LEU A 70 11.95 -12.22 -25.16
C LEU A 70 11.19 -12.44 -26.48
N GLY A 71 11.29 -11.49 -27.41
CA GLY A 71 10.59 -11.50 -28.70
C GLY A 71 9.18 -10.94 -28.60
N ASP A 72 8.67 -10.48 -29.74
CA ASP A 72 7.30 -9.98 -29.85
C ASP A 72 6.29 -11.13 -29.77
N ARG A 73 5.24 -10.94 -28.98
CA ARG A 73 4.13 -11.88 -28.88
C ARG A 73 2.84 -11.11 -28.61
N PRO A 74 1.71 -11.52 -29.22
CA PRO A 74 0.43 -10.89 -28.94
C PRO A 74 0.03 -11.10 -27.48
N ILE A 75 -0.57 -10.08 -26.87
CA ILE A 75 -1.22 -10.22 -25.57
C ILE A 75 -2.55 -10.96 -25.79
N LYS A 76 -2.84 -11.97 -24.97
CA LYS A 76 -4.07 -12.78 -25.02
C LYS A 76 -5.02 -12.45 -23.88
N ALA A 77 -4.47 -12.09 -22.73
CA ALA A 77 -5.25 -11.60 -21.61
C ALA A 77 -4.48 -10.57 -20.78
N VAL A 78 -5.25 -9.66 -20.17
CA VAL A 78 -4.79 -8.77 -19.10
C VAL A 78 -5.59 -9.11 -17.84
N VAL A 79 -4.90 -9.28 -16.72
CA VAL A 79 -5.49 -9.52 -15.41
C VAL A 79 -5.27 -8.28 -14.56
N TYR A 80 -6.36 -7.72 -14.03
CA TYR A 80 -6.29 -6.78 -12.91
C TYR A 80 -6.46 -7.57 -11.63
N SER A 81 -5.46 -7.54 -10.78
CA SER A 81 -5.53 -8.26 -9.52
C SER A 81 -6.51 -7.69 -8.53
N HIS A 82 -6.65 -6.36 -8.52
CA HIS A 82 -7.52 -5.64 -7.62
C HIS A 82 -7.77 -4.20 -8.06
N ALA A 83 -8.70 -3.52 -7.38
CA ALA A 83 -9.26 -2.23 -7.77
C ALA A 83 -8.42 -0.99 -7.37
N HIS A 84 -7.09 -1.04 -7.50
CA HIS A 84 -6.22 0.13 -7.33
C HIS A 84 -5.56 0.57 -8.64
N VAL A 85 -5.40 1.88 -8.81
CA VAL A 85 -5.04 2.53 -10.07
C VAL A 85 -3.68 2.09 -10.62
N ASP A 86 -2.75 1.74 -9.75
CA ASP A 86 -1.42 1.25 -10.08
C ASP A 86 -1.40 -0.20 -10.64
N HIS A 87 -2.57 -0.84 -10.70
CA HIS A 87 -2.76 -2.21 -11.21
C HIS A 87 -3.63 -2.28 -12.46
N PHE A 88 -4.20 -1.16 -12.92
CA PHE A 88 -4.99 -1.14 -14.16
C PHE A 88 -4.74 0.11 -15.00
N GLY A 89 -4.21 1.17 -14.41
CA GLY A 89 -4.13 2.50 -14.98
C GLY A 89 -3.30 2.57 -16.27
N GLY A 90 -2.31 1.70 -16.45
CA GLY A 90 -1.51 1.67 -17.67
C GLY A 90 -1.99 0.72 -18.76
N VAL A 91 -3.18 0.12 -18.64
CA VAL A 91 -3.67 -0.91 -19.58
C VAL A 91 -3.68 -0.46 -21.04
N GLU A 92 -4.03 0.80 -21.32
CA GLU A 92 -4.06 1.35 -22.68
C GLU A 92 -2.66 1.51 -23.31
N GLY A 93 -1.60 1.33 -22.53
CA GLY A 93 -0.22 1.31 -23.00
C GLY A 93 0.17 0.01 -23.70
N ILE A 94 -0.59 -1.07 -23.50
CA ILE A 94 -0.26 -2.41 -24.00
C ILE A 94 -1.37 -3.06 -24.83
N ILE A 95 -2.63 -2.66 -24.64
CA ILE A 95 -3.77 -3.13 -25.42
C ILE A 95 -4.72 -1.98 -25.74
N SER A 96 -5.60 -2.18 -26.72
CA SER A 96 -6.64 -1.21 -27.08
C SER A 96 -8.04 -1.76 -26.81
N LYS A 97 -9.00 -0.86 -26.56
CA LYS A 97 -10.42 -1.23 -26.47
C LYS A 97 -10.92 -2.00 -27.70
N ASN A 98 -10.44 -1.65 -28.89
CA ASN A 98 -10.83 -2.35 -30.12
C ASN A 98 -10.39 -3.82 -30.14
N GLN A 99 -9.21 -4.16 -29.61
CA GLN A 99 -8.77 -5.56 -29.49
C GLN A 99 -9.67 -6.33 -28.52
N VAL A 100 -10.09 -5.68 -27.43
CA VAL A 100 -11.00 -6.27 -26.45
C VAL A 100 -12.40 -6.47 -27.02
N ASP A 101 -12.95 -5.45 -27.71
CA ASP A 101 -14.28 -5.51 -28.34
C ASP A 101 -14.36 -6.58 -29.46
N LYS A 102 -13.23 -6.88 -30.11
CA LYS A 102 -13.11 -7.98 -31.09
C LYS A 102 -12.88 -9.36 -30.47
N GLY A 103 -12.71 -9.45 -29.15
CA GLY A 103 -12.39 -10.69 -28.46
C GLY A 103 -10.95 -11.20 -28.68
N GLU A 104 -10.06 -10.34 -29.18
CA GLU A 104 -8.63 -10.69 -29.37
C GLU A 104 -7.87 -10.74 -28.04
N VAL A 105 -8.30 -9.92 -27.06
CA VAL A 105 -7.74 -9.87 -25.71
C VAL A 105 -8.87 -9.92 -24.68
N GLN A 106 -8.72 -10.81 -23.69
CA GLN A 106 -9.61 -10.87 -22.54
C GLN A 106 -9.08 -9.98 -21.39
N VAL A 107 -9.94 -9.18 -20.78
CA VAL A 107 -9.64 -8.46 -19.54
C VAL A 107 -10.34 -9.16 -18.37
N ILE A 108 -9.58 -9.60 -17.37
CA ILE A 108 -10.03 -10.43 -16.25
C ILE A 108 -9.86 -9.64 -14.95
N ALA A 109 -10.88 -9.63 -14.09
CA ALA A 109 -10.83 -8.95 -12.79
C ALA A 109 -11.61 -9.72 -11.71
N PRO A 110 -11.34 -9.47 -10.41
CA PRO A 110 -12.15 -10.00 -9.32
C PRO A 110 -13.59 -9.43 -9.32
N ARG A 111 -14.50 -10.13 -8.65
CA ARG A 111 -15.86 -9.62 -8.37
C ARG A 111 -15.83 -8.25 -7.72
N ASP A 112 -16.83 -7.43 -8.02
CA ASP A 112 -17.00 -6.06 -7.51
C ASP A 112 -15.92 -5.04 -7.95
N PHE A 113 -15.02 -5.39 -8.88
CA PHE A 113 -13.92 -4.53 -9.32
C PHE A 113 -14.38 -3.13 -9.75
N MET A 114 -15.32 -3.04 -10.70
CA MET A 114 -15.78 -1.75 -11.24
C MET A 114 -16.49 -0.89 -10.20
N GLU A 115 -17.22 -1.50 -9.27
CA GLU A 115 -17.88 -0.79 -8.17
C GLU A 115 -16.84 -0.07 -7.30
N HIS A 116 -15.76 -0.76 -6.96
CA HIS A 116 -14.73 -0.21 -6.08
C HIS A 116 -13.78 0.78 -6.77
N VAL A 117 -13.52 0.60 -8.07
CA VAL A 117 -12.83 1.64 -8.86
C VAL A 117 -13.57 2.98 -8.78
N VAL A 118 -14.90 2.97 -8.92
CA VAL A 118 -15.73 4.19 -8.85
C VAL A 118 -15.75 4.76 -7.42
N LYS A 119 -16.01 3.91 -6.41
CA LYS A 119 -16.10 4.38 -5.01
C LYS A 119 -14.81 5.02 -4.51
N GLU A 120 -13.66 4.39 -4.77
CA GLU A 120 -12.38 4.90 -4.27
C GLU A 120 -11.88 6.12 -5.06
N SER A 121 -12.13 6.17 -6.37
CA SER A 121 -11.51 7.19 -7.23
C SER A 121 -12.39 8.42 -7.44
N VAL A 122 -13.71 8.31 -7.30
CA VAL A 122 -14.66 9.37 -7.68
C VAL A 122 -15.20 10.13 -6.47
N LEU A 123 -15.82 9.43 -5.51
CA LEU A 123 -16.66 10.08 -4.48
C LEU A 123 -15.87 11.00 -3.52
N ALA A 124 -14.67 10.58 -3.12
CA ALA A 124 -13.75 11.38 -2.29
C ALA A 124 -12.45 11.74 -3.03
N GLY A 125 -12.45 11.65 -4.37
CA GLY A 125 -11.25 11.68 -5.20
C GLY A 125 -10.36 12.90 -4.98
N ASN A 126 -10.94 14.11 -4.94
CA ASN A 126 -10.16 15.34 -4.73
C ASN A 126 -9.45 15.38 -3.37
N ALA A 127 -10.15 14.99 -2.29
CA ALA A 127 -9.57 14.96 -0.94
C ALA A 127 -8.47 13.89 -0.84
N MET A 128 -8.72 12.70 -1.38
CA MET A 128 -7.74 11.60 -1.42
C MET A 128 -6.51 11.97 -2.26
N ALA A 129 -6.68 12.59 -3.43
CA ALA A 129 -5.58 13.01 -4.29
C ALA A 129 -4.70 14.07 -3.61
N ARG A 130 -5.32 15.10 -2.99
CA ARG A 130 -4.56 16.12 -2.25
C ARG A 130 -3.80 15.52 -1.07
N ARG A 131 -4.39 14.61 -0.31
CA ARG A 131 -3.70 13.94 0.81
C ARG A 131 -2.63 12.95 0.33
N GLY A 132 -2.88 12.27 -0.79
CA GLY A 132 -1.92 11.41 -1.48
C GLY A 132 -0.66 12.15 -1.90
N SER A 133 -0.78 13.44 -2.27
CA SER A 133 0.40 14.28 -2.57
C SER A 133 1.39 14.41 -1.40
N TYR A 134 0.90 14.33 -0.15
CA TYR A 134 1.74 14.27 1.05
C TYR A 134 2.31 12.87 1.25
N GLN A 135 1.47 11.84 1.18
CA GLN A 135 1.88 10.44 1.36
C GLN A 135 3.03 10.05 0.41
N TYR A 136 2.92 10.45 -0.85
CA TYR A 136 3.92 10.13 -1.88
C TYR A 136 4.99 11.22 -2.06
N GLY A 137 4.88 12.33 -1.32
CA GLY A 137 5.86 13.42 -1.37
C GLY A 137 6.08 14.01 -2.76
N ILE A 138 5.04 14.10 -3.59
CA ILE A 138 5.18 14.44 -5.04
C ILE A 138 5.81 15.82 -5.28
N MET A 139 5.74 16.71 -4.30
CA MET A 139 6.33 18.07 -4.34
C MET A 139 7.68 18.17 -3.62
N ILE A 140 8.22 17.07 -3.11
CA ILE A 140 9.45 17.02 -2.32
C ILE A 140 10.59 16.51 -3.24
N PRO A 141 11.78 17.15 -3.24
CA PRO A 141 12.89 16.72 -4.09
C PRO A 141 13.38 15.32 -3.73
N LYS A 142 13.95 14.59 -4.70
CA LYS A 142 14.52 13.26 -4.49
C LYS A 142 15.99 13.38 -4.06
N ASN A 143 16.26 13.31 -2.77
CA ASN A 143 17.62 13.33 -2.20
C ASN A 143 17.61 12.83 -0.74
N GLN A 144 18.75 12.85 -0.06
CA GLN A 144 18.88 12.38 1.34
C GLN A 144 18.05 13.14 2.38
N TYR A 145 17.50 14.28 1.97
CA TYR A 145 16.67 15.17 2.75
C TYR A 145 15.18 15.04 2.34
N GLY A 146 14.87 14.64 1.10
CA GLY A 146 13.50 14.55 0.62
C GLY A 146 12.98 13.11 0.42
N VAL A 147 12.30 12.87 -0.69
CA VAL A 147 11.75 11.53 -0.99
C VAL A 147 12.88 10.58 -1.31
N VAL A 148 12.96 9.49 -0.53
CA VAL A 148 13.92 8.41 -0.74
C VAL A 148 13.27 7.15 -1.31
N ASP A 149 11.99 6.91 -1.02
CA ASP A 149 11.23 5.72 -1.40
C ASP A 149 9.74 5.88 -1.07
N ALA A 150 8.86 5.09 -1.70
CA ALA A 150 7.43 5.00 -1.38
C ALA A 150 7.04 3.63 -0.77
N ALA A 151 8.03 2.90 -0.24
CA ALA A 151 7.96 1.58 0.37
C ALA A 151 7.63 0.45 -0.61
N LEU A 152 6.47 0.48 -1.27
CA LEU A 152 6.03 -0.52 -2.25
C LEU A 152 6.87 -0.48 -3.54
N GLY A 153 7.38 0.70 -3.87
CA GLY A 153 8.30 0.98 -4.96
C GLY A 153 8.98 2.33 -4.76
N LYS A 154 9.65 2.84 -5.81
CA LYS A 154 10.37 4.13 -5.70
C LYS A 154 9.45 5.35 -5.61
N GLY A 155 8.24 5.26 -6.15
CA GLY A 155 7.26 6.34 -6.21
C GLY A 155 6.20 6.06 -7.26
N VAL A 156 5.17 6.88 -7.27
CA VAL A 156 4.07 6.82 -8.26
C VAL A 156 4.44 7.73 -9.45
N PRO A 157 4.27 7.28 -10.71
CA PRO A 157 4.49 8.13 -11.86
C PRO A 157 3.36 9.15 -12.00
N THR A 158 3.62 10.17 -12.83
CA THR A 158 2.63 11.18 -13.20
C THR A 158 2.21 10.96 -14.65
N GLY A 159 0.91 10.87 -14.89
CA GLY A 159 0.34 10.69 -16.24
C GLY A 159 -1.18 10.57 -16.17
N LEU A 160 -1.82 10.45 -17.34
CA LEU A 160 -3.25 10.16 -17.42
C LEU A 160 -3.45 8.64 -17.27
N VAL A 161 -4.28 8.26 -16.31
CA VAL A 161 -4.62 6.85 -16.08
C VAL A 161 -5.70 6.42 -17.08
N GLY A 162 -5.56 5.22 -17.61
CA GLY A 162 -6.54 4.54 -18.46
C GLY A 162 -7.34 3.50 -17.70
N LEU A 163 -8.43 3.03 -18.29
CA LEU A 163 -9.22 1.93 -17.77
C LEU A 163 -9.98 1.27 -18.92
N ILE A 164 -9.76 -0.02 -19.12
CA ILE A 164 -10.60 -0.86 -19.99
C ILE A 164 -11.40 -1.79 -19.10
N ALA A 165 -12.73 -1.76 -19.23
CA ALA A 165 -13.64 -2.56 -18.41
C ALA A 165 -13.35 -4.07 -18.55
N PRO A 166 -13.41 -4.85 -17.45
CA PRO A 166 -13.24 -6.29 -17.52
C PRO A 166 -14.28 -6.96 -18.42
N THR A 167 -13.83 -7.90 -19.24
CA THR A 167 -14.69 -8.79 -20.04
C THR A 167 -15.08 -10.07 -19.30
N TYR A 168 -14.34 -10.40 -18.24
CA TYR A 168 -14.58 -11.56 -17.41
C TYR A 168 -14.36 -11.23 -15.95
N ILE A 169 -15.32 -11.63 -15.12
CA ILE A 169 -15.28 -11.44 -13.68
C ILE A 169 -15.12 -12.81 -13.02
N VAL A 170 -14.11 -12.92 -12.15
CA VAL A 170 -13.95 -14.08 -11.28
C VAL A 170 -14.94 -13.92 -10.12
N GLU A 171 -16.06 -14.65 -10.19
CA GLU A 171 -17.18 -14.49 -9.25
C GLU A 171 -17.04 -15.38 -8.00
N LYS A 172 -16.57 -16.61 -8.20
CA LYS A 172 -16.49 -17.60 -7.12
C LYS A 172 -15.33 -17.29 -6.19
N ASP A 173 -15.41 -17.78 -4.95
CA ASP A 173 -14.28 -17.68 -4.01
C ASP A 173 -13.01 -18.33 -4.57
N GLN A 174 -13.18 -19.35 -5.40
CA GLN A 174 -12.12 -19.95 -6.19
C GLN A 174 -12.65 -20.33 -7.58
N GLU A 175 -11.89 -19.99 -8.62
CA GLU A 175 -12.23 -20.30 -10.01
C GLU A 175 -10.96 -20.67 -10.78
N THR A 176 -11.09 -21.49 -11.81
CA THR A 176 -9.96 -21.91 -12.64
C THR A 176 -10.23 -21.55 -14.08
N LEU A 177 -9.32 -20.79 -14.67
CA LEU A 177 -9.34 -20.47 -16.10
C LEU A 177 -8.10 -21.04 -16.75
N ASN A 178 -8.26 -21.51 -17.98
CA ASN A 178 -7.14 -21.83 -18.86
C ASN A 178 -7.11 -20.81 -19.99
N ILE A 179 -6.05 -20.02 -20.04
CA ILE A 179 -5.85 -19.02 -21.09
C ILE A 179 -4.54 -19.36 -21.79
N ASP A 180 -4.60 -19.55 -23.11
CA ASP A 180 -3.42 -19.78 -23.94
C ASP A 180 -2.48 -20.88 -23.39
N GLY A 181 -3.06 -21.99 -22.90
CA GLY A 181 -2.35 -23.14 -22.35
C GLY A 181 -1.91 -23.00 -20.89
N VAL A 182 -2.15 -21.86 -20.24
CA VAL A 182 -1.80 -21.60 -18.85
C VAL A 182 -3.02 -21.77 -17.96
N GLU A 183 -2.93 -22.71 -17.02
CA GLU A 183 -3.93 -22.90 -15.98
C GLU A 183 -3.69 -21.91 -14.84
N MET A 184 -4.73 -21.13 -14.50
CA MET A 184 -4.71 -20.12 -13.44
C MET A 184 -5.85 -20.40 -12.48
N VAL A 185 -5.51 -20.68 -11.22
CA VAL A 185 -6.48 -20.84 -10.13
C VAL A 185 -6.56 -19.53 -9.36
N PHE A 186 -7.64 -18.78 -9.59
CA PHE A 186 -7.91 -17.53 -8.89
C PHE A 186 -8.53 -17.82 -7.53
N GLN A 187 -8.14 -17.03 -6.53
CA GLN A 187 -8.74 -17.03 -5.19
C GLN A 187 -9.16 -15.60 -4.86
N ASN A 188 -10.46 -15.33 -4.85
CA ASN A 188 -10.96 -14.05 -4.38
C ASN A 188 -10.64 -13.86 -2.89
N THR A 189 -10.13 -12.68 -2.55
CA THR A 189 -9.80 -12.25 -1.19
C THR A 189 -10.37 -10.86 -0.96
N PRO A 190 -11.69 -10.69 -0.87
CA PRO A 190 -12.28 -9.37 -0.70
C PRO A 190 -11.94 -8.77 0.68
N ASN A 191 -11.89 -7.45 0.74
CA ASN A 191 -11.64 -6.65 1.96
C ASN A 191 -10.27 -6.87 2.62
N THR A 192 -9.28 -7.28 1.84
CA THR A 192 -7.87 -7.38 2.25
C THR A 192 -7.13 -6.08 1.98
N GLU A 193 -6.19 -6.05 1.03
CA GLU A 193 -5.57 -4.82 0.57
C GLU A 193 -6.61 -3.99 -0.19
N SER A 194 -7.40 -4.60 -1.06
CA SER A 194 -8.53 -3.95 -1.72
C SER A 194 -9.87 -4.56 -1.31
N PRO A 195 -10.99 -3.81 -1.39
CA PRO A 195 -12.32 -4.41 -1.26
C PRO A 195 -12.58 -5.52 -2.27
N SER A 196 -11.99 -5.40 -3.46
CA SER A 196 -12.07 -6.37 -4.57
C SER A 196 -10.65 -6.75 -5.00
N GLU A 197 -10.20 -7.95 -4.62
CA GLU A 197 -8.84 -8.45 -4.84
C GLU A 197 -8.84 -9.98 -5.00
N MET A 198 -7.88 -10.51 -5.76
CA MET A 198 -7.68 -11.96 -5.90
C MET A 198 -6.22 -12.37 -6.05
N ASN A 199 -5.84 -13.47 -5.38
CA ASN A 199 -4.58 -14.17 -5.61
C ASN A 199 -4.68 -15.08 -6.84
N THR A 200 -3.55 -15.54 -7.36
CA THR A 200 -3.49 -16.51 -8.47
C THR A 200 -2.45 -17.58 -8.23
N TRP A 201 -2.87 -18.85 -8.32
CA TRP A 201 -1.99 -20.01 -8.26
C TRP A 201 -1.80 -20.59 -9.68
N PHE A 202 -0.53 -20.83 -10.04
CA PHE A 202 -0.14 -21.44 -11.30
C PHE A 202 0.42 -22.85 -11.05
N PRO A 203 -0.42 -23.91 -11.14
CA PRO A 203 -0.02 -25.27 -10.77
C PRO A 203 1.12 -25.82 -11.61
N GLN A 204 1.13 -25.52 -12.91
CA GLN A 204 2.14 -25.97 -13.87
C GLN A 204 3.54 -25.46 -13.52
N PHE A 205 3.60 -24.27 -12.92
CA PHE A 205 4.84 -23.58 -12.55
C PHE A 205 5.13 -23.64 -11.06
N LYS A 206 4.26 -24.31 -10.28
CA LYS A 206 4.25 -24.29 -8.81
C LYS A 206 4.48 -22.88 -8.23
N THR A 207 3.85 -21.88 -8.85
CA THR A 207 4.09 -20.47 -8.53
C THR A 207 2.82 -19.84 -7.98
N LEU A 208 2.95 -19.16 -6.84
CA LEU A 208 1.87 -18.44 -6.17
C LEU A 208 2.08 -16.94 -6.34
N TRP A 209 1.10 -16.27 -6.97
CA TRP A 209 1.06 -14.83 -7.11
C TRP A 209 0.05 -14.26 -6.10
N MET A 210 0.56 -13.59 -5.07
CA MET A 210 -0.20 -13.19 -3.87
C MET A 210 -0.83 -11.80 -3.97
N ALA A 211 -1.09 -11.31 -5.19
CA ALA A 211 -1.59 -9.95 -5.40
C ALA A 211 -0.81 -8.94 -4.57
N GLU A 212 -1.52 -8.19 -3.73
CA GLU A 212 -0.93 -7.28 -2.75
C GLU A 212 -1.18 -7.72 -1.30
N ASN A 213 -1.81 -8.88 -1.13
CA ASN A 213 -2.02 -9.52 0.17
C ASN A 213 -0.72 -9.77 0.93
N THR A 214 0.38 -10.05 0.23
CA THR A 214 1.69 -10.20 0.86
C THR A 214 2.76 -9.47 0.06
N VAL A 215 3.45 -8.54 0.71
CA VAL A 215 4.54 -7.74 0.12
C VAL A 215 5.78 -7.75 1.04
N ALA A 216 6.88 -7.12 0.64
CA ALA A 216 8.10 -7.01 1.46
C ALA A 216 8.02 -5.86 2.48
N GLY A 217 6.94 -5.81 3.25
CA GLY A 217 6.69 -4.84 4.31
C GLY A 217 5.28 -5.01 4.89
N MET A 218 5.02 -4.36 6.03
CA MET A 218 3.66 -4.21 6.53
C MET A 218 2.88 -3.27 5.61
N HIS A 219 1.71 -3.70 5.15
CA HIS A 219 0.80 -2.87 4.35
C HIS A 219 -0.13 -2.03 5.23
N ASN A 220 -0.83 -1.09 4.63
CA ASN A 220 -1.83 -0.25 5.24
C ASN A 220 -3.10 -1.05 5.55
N LEU A 221 -3.52 -1.05 6.80
CA LEU A 221 -4.92 -1.31 7.19
C LEU A 221 -5.76 -0.03 7.09
N TYR A 222 -5.10 1.13 7.15
CA TYR A 222 -5.65 2.43 6.84
C TYR A 222 -4.60 3.25 6.11
N THR A 223 -4.86 3.58 4.84
CA THR A 223 -3.96 4.41 4.06
C THR A 223 -4.10 5.88 4.46
N ILE A 224 -2.99 6.58 4.66
CA ILE A 224 -3.00 7.96 5.18
C ILE A 224 -3.55 8.97 4.16
N ARG A 225 -3.57 8.65 2.84
CA ARG A 225 -4.32 9.41 1.84
C ARG A 225 -5.82 9.48 2.16
N GLY A 226 -6.33 8.53 2.93
CA GLY A 226 -7.74 8.40 3.31
C GLY A 226 -8.44 7.36 2.46
N ALA A 227 -8.98 6.34 3.11
CA ALA A 227 -9.88 5.31 2.56
C ALA A 227 -10.69 4.70 3.70
N ALA A 228 -11.62 3.79 3.38
CA ALA A 228 -12.21 2.93 4.40
C ALA A 228 -11.13 2.06 5.06
N ALA A 229 -11.29 1.77 6.35
CA ALA A 229 -10.39 0.86 7.06
C ALA A 229 -10.58 -0.58 6.57
N ARG A 230 -9.47 -1.21 6.17
CA ARG A 230 -9.41 -2.60 5.69
C ARG A 230 -9.57 -3.59 6.84
N ASP A 231 -9.93 -4.83 6.50
CA ASP A 231 -10.20 -5.86 7.50
C ASP A 231 -8.97 -6.76 7.72
N ALA A 232 -8.22 -6.48 8.79
CA ALA A 232 -7.05 -7.27 9.16
C ALA A 232 -7.36 -8.73 9.52
N SER A 233 -8.54 -9.01 10.07
CA SER A 233 -8.96 -10.38 10.38
C SER A 233 -9.18 -11.17 9.11
N MET A 234 -9.90 -10.58 8.15
CA MET A 234 -10.11 -11.17 6.84
C MET A 234 -8.80 -11.32 6.07
N TRP A 235 -7.92 -10.33 6.13
CA TRP A 235 -6.59 -10.40 5.52
C TRP A 235 -5.76 -11.57 6.05
N SER A 236 -5.68 -11.71 7.38
CA SER A 236 -5.01 -12.84 8.01
C SER A 236 -5.61 -14.19 7.55
N LYS A 237 -6.93 -14.33 7.57
CA LYS A 237 -7.63 -15.56 7.14
C LYS A 237 -7.40 -15.87 5.66
N SER A 238 -7.43 -14.86 4.78
CA SER A 238 -7.19 -15.01 3.35
C SER A 238 -5.77 -15.52 3.04
N ILE A 239 -4.75 -14.99 3.74
CA ILE A 239 -3.38 -15.49 3.66
C ILE A 239 -3.32 -16.94 4.17
N ASN A 240 -4.02 -17.27 5.25
CA ASN A 240 -4.03 -18.63 5.78
C ASN A 240 -4.66 -19.63 4.80
N VAL A 241 -5.76 -19.27 4.13
CA VAL A 241 -6.38 -20.11 3.10
C VAL A 241 -5.42 -20.31 1.92
N ALA A 242 -4.76 -19.26 1.46
CA ALA A 242 -3.76 -19.34 0.38
C ALA A 242 -2.57 -20.23 0.78
N LEU A 243 -2.08 -20.10 2.02
CA LEU A 243 -1.01 -20.92 2.56
C LEU A 243 -1.38 -22.41 2.54
N GLN A 244 -2.54 -22.76 3.11
CA GLN A 244 -2.98 -24.16 3.21
C GLN A 244 -3.26 -24.80 1.85
N LYS A 245 -3.83 -24.05 0.91
CA LYS A 245 -4.18 -24.57 -0.42
C LYS A 245 -2.99 -24.63 -1.38
N PHE A 246 -2.17 -23.58 -1.37
CA PHE A 246 -1.17 -23.31 -2.42
C PHE A 246 0.24 -23.14 -1.87
N GLY A 247 0.42 -22.38 -0.78
CA GLY A 247 1.74 -22.08 -0.21
C GLY A 247 2.55 -23.33 0.16
N VAL A 248 1.88 -24.37 0.67
CA VAL A 248 2.52 -25.68 0.97
C VAL A 248 2.93 -26.49 -0.27
N LYS A 249 2.59 -26.02 -1.48
CA LYS A 249 2.93 -26.64 -2.78
C LYS A 249 3.79 -25.72 -3.65
N ALA A 250 4.00 -24.47 -3.23
CA ALA A 250 4.66 -23.45 -4.01
C ALA A 250 6.19 -23.57 -3.93
N ASP A 251 6.84 -23.52 -5.09
CA ASP A 251 8.30 -23.40 -5.20
C ASP A 251 8.70 -21.92 -5.32
N VAL A 252 7.79 -21.07 -5.81
CA VAL A 252 7.96 -19.63 -5.99
C VAL A 252 6.74 -18.87 -5.49
N LEU A 253 6.96 -17.79 -4.74
CA LEU A 253 5.95 -16.80 -4.38
C LEU A 253 6.34 -15.44 -4.96
N MET A 254 5.44 -14.79 -5.67
CA MET A 254 5.58 -13.44 -6.22
C MET A 254 4.34 -12.58 -5.91
N ALA A 255 4.41 -11.29 -6.15
CA ALA A 255 3.38 -10.32 -5.82
C ALA A 255 3.38 -9.14 -6.82
N SER A 256 2.37 -8.27 -6.71
CA SER A 256 2.25 -7.03 -7.49
C SER A 256 3.36 -6.03 -7.17
N HIS A 257 3.95 -6.07 -5.97
CA HIS A 257 5.10 -5.24 -5.58
C HIS A 257 6.31 -6.06 -5.12
N HIS A 258 7.47 -5.38 -5.03
CA HIS A 258 8.75 -5.93 -4.56
C HIS A 258 9.25 -7.13 -5.37
N TRP A 259 9.94 -8.08 -4.73
CA TRP A 259 10.65 -9.20 -5.34
C TRP A 259 10.10 -10.56 -4.86
N PRO A 260 10.23 -11.61 -5.69
CA PRO A 260 9.79 -12.96 -5.33
C PRO A 260 10.57 -13.59 -4.18
N ARG A 261 10.06 -14.73 -3.71
CA ARG A 261 10.70 -15.66 -2.76
C ARG A 261 10.67 -17.05 -3.36
N TRP A 262 11.77 -17.78 -3.15
CA TRP A 262 11.93 -19.15 -3.63
C TRP A 262 12.10 -20.11 -2.46
N GLY A 263 11.70 -21.36 -2.69
CA GLY A 263 11.82 -22.47 -1.75
C GLY A 263 10.60 -22.57 -0.83
N LYS A 264 9.95 -23.73 -0.85
CA LYS A 264 8.73 -24.02 -0.10
C LYS A 264 8.81 -23.65 1.38
N GLU A 265 9.88 -24.04 2.08
CA GLU A 265 10.04 -23.75 3.51
C GLU A 265 10.09 -22.25 3.81
N ASN A 266 10.80 -21.49 2.98
CA ASN A 266 10.90 -20.04 3.08
C ASN A 266 9.55 -19.37 2.79
N ILE A 267 8.81 -19.86 1.79
CA ILE A 267 7.47 -19.39 1.44
C ILE A 267 6.48 -19.63 2.59
N VAL A 268 6.44 -20.85 3.13
CA VAL A 268 5.56 -21.20 4.25
C VAL A 268 5.85 -20.30 5.45
N LYS A 269 7.12 -20.20 5.87
CA LYS A 269 7.52 -19.34 6.98
C LYS A 269 7.15 -17.87 6.75
N TYR A 270 7.36 -17.36 5.54
CA TYR A 270 6.99 -15.99 5.17
C TYR A 270 5.48 -15.76 5.29
N MET A 271 4.66 -16.65 4.72
CA MET A 271 3.21 -16.52 4.73
C MET A 271 2.62 -16.68 6.14
N GLU A 272 3.16 -17.59 6.96
CA GLU A 272 2.79 -17.72 8.38
C GLU A 272 3.01 -16.40 9.11
N LYS A 273 4.17 -15.77 8.93
CA LYS A 273 4.48 -14.51 9.61
C LYS A 273 3.71 -13.31 9.08
N GLN A 274 3.30 -13.31 7.80
CA GLN A 274 2.39 -12.29 7.26
C GLN A 274 0.97 -12.47 7.82
N ARG A 275 0.45 -13.72 7.81
CA ARG A 275 -0.83 -14.08 8.44
C ARG A 275 -0.86 -13.64 9.90
N ASP A 276 0.17 -14.00 10.66
CA ASP A 276 0.25 -13.75 12.09
C ASP A 276 0.46 -12.27 12.39
N MET A 277 1.14 -11.51 11.52
CA MET A 277 1.24 -10.06 11.64
C MET A 277 -0.13 -9.38 11.57
N TYR A 278 -0.94 -9.66 10.55
CA TYR A 278 -2.28 -9.05 10.45
C TYR A 278 -3.23 -9.58 11.53
N GLY A 279 -3.16 -10.86 11.87
CA GLY A 279 -3.93 -11.45 12.96
C GLY A 279 -3.60 -10.83 14.32
N TYR A 280 -2.31 -10.63 14.61
CA TYR A 280 -1.86 -10.00 15.85
C TYR A 280 -2.22 -8.51 15.90
N LEU A 281 -2.03 -7.77 14.80
CA LEU A 281 -2.49 -6.37 14.68
C LEU A 281 -3.99 -6.25 14.96
N HIS A 282 -4.78 -7.19 14.47
CA HIS A 282 -6.23 -7.24 14.74
C HIS A 282 -6.53 -7.57 16.21
N ASP A 283 -6.16 -8.78 16.65
CA ASP A 283 -6.61 -9.36 17.91
C ASP A 283 -6.11 -8.55 19.11
N GLN A 284 -4.84 -8.13 19.09
CA GLN A 284 -4.29 -7.36 20.20
C GLN A 284 -4.79 -5.92 20.21
N SER A 285 -5.19 -5.36 19.07
CA SER A 285 -5.83 -4.04 19.08
C SER A 285 -7.19 -4.09 19.76
N LEU A 286 -7.99 -5.12 19.45
CA LEU A 286 -9.28 -5.31 20.09
C LEU A 286 -9.14 -5.71 21.56
N HIS A 287 -8.11 -6.48 21.92
CA HIS A 287 -7.83 -6.79 23.32
C HIS A 287 -7.54 -5.52 24.15
N LEU A 288 -6.68 -4.63 23.65
CA LEU A 288 -6.39 -3.35 24.30
C LEU A 288 -7.61 -2.43 24.35
N ALA A 289 -8.36 -2.33 23.24
CA ALA A 289 -9.59 -1.53 23.20
C ALA A 289 -10.64 -2.02 24.21
N ASN A 290 -10.85 -3.34 24.32
CA ASN A 290 -11.74 -3.94 25.32
C ASN A 290 -11.24 -3.76 26.77
N SER A 291 -9.95 -3.42 26.95
CA SER A 291 -9.37 -3.10 28.26
C SER A 291 -9.44 -1.60 28.58
N GLY A 292 -10.06 -0.79 27.71
CA GLY A 292 -10.25 0.65 27.90
C GLY A 292 -9.23 1.54 27.19
N VAL A 293 -8.27 0.96 26.47
CA VAL A 293 -7.28 1.74 25.71
C VAL A 293 -7.94 2.40 24.51
N THR A 294 -7.84 3.72 24.40
CA THR A 294 -8.55 4.47 23.35
C THR A 294 -7.81 4.49 22.01
N ILE A 295 -8.50 4.92 20.95
CA ILE A 295 -7.89 5.18 19.63
C ILE A 295 -6.72 6.18 19.70
N ASN A 296 -6.74 7.09 20.69
CA ASN A 296 -5.71 8.10 20.89
C ASN A 296 -4.50 7.59 21.69
N GLU A 297 -4.59 6.42 22.32
CA GLU A 297 -3.53 5.85 23.18
C GLU A 297 -2.87 4.60 22.58
N ILE A 298 -3.67 3.76 21.92
CA ILE A 298 -3.31 2.40 21.50
C ILE A 298 -1.96 2.30 20.77
N HIS A 299 -1.63 3.28 19.94
CA HIS A 299 -0.39 3.29 19.15
C HIS A 299 0.89 3.45 20.00
N ASN A 300 0.78 3.91 21.25
CA ASN A 300 1.88 4.00 22.20
C ASN A 300 1.97 2.75 23.10
N GLU A 301 0.84 2.09 23.34
CA GLU A 301 0.74 0.90 24.19
C GLU A 301 1.03 -0.41 23.45
N PHE A 302 0.52 -0.53 22.22
CA PHE A 302 0.65 -1.73 21.42
C PHE A 302 2.13 -2.10 21.17
N LYS A 303 2.49 -3.37 21.39
CA LYS A 303 3.82 -3.91 21.12
C LYS A 303 3.74 -5.11 20.19
N MET A 304 4.53 -5.07 19.11
CA MET A 304 4.74 -6.23 18.25
C MET A 304 5.62 -7.27 18.96
N PRO A 305 5.33 -8.58 18.84
CA PRO A 305 6.18 -9.61 19.41
C PRO A 305 7.46 -9.72 18.58
N LYS A 306 8.60 -9.99 19.23
CA LYS A 306 9.92 -10.07 18.57
C LYS A 306 9.93 -11.02 17.37
N ALA A 307 9.19 -12.13 17.46
CA ALA A 307 9.09 -13.12 16.39
C ALA A 307 8.54 -12.56 15.07
N LEU A 308 7.71 -11.51 15.13
CA LEU A 308 7.16 -10.81 13.97
C LEU A 308 7.93 -9.52 13.66
N ASP A 309 8.36 -8.77 14.68
CA ASP A 309 9.02 -7.48 14.52
C ASP A 309 10.43 -7.57 13.92
N GLN A 310 11.12 -8.71 14.12
CA GLN A 310 12.49 -8.93 13.64
C GLN A 310 12.58 -9.44 12.19
N GLU A 311 11.48 -9.43 11.44
CA GLU A 311 11.46 -9.81 10.04
C GLU A 311 11.35 -8.59 9.13
N TRP A 312 12.23 -8.49 8.13
CA TRP A 312 12.28 -7.33 7.23
C TRP A 312 10.96 -7.07 6.51
N TYR A 313 10.23 -8.12 6.14
CA TYR A 313 8.96 -8.03 5.43
C TYR A 313 7.76 -7.73 6.34
N ASN A 314 7.96 -7.63 7.66
CA ASN A 314 6.94 -7.18 8.60
C ASN A 314 7.19 -5.76 9.12
N ARG A 315 8.27 -5.11 8.68
CA ARG A 315 8.57 -3.73 9.08
C ARG A 315 7.58 -2.75 8.46
N GLY A 316 7.23 -1.72 9.22
CA GLY A 316 6.33 -0.65 8.79
C GLY A 316 6.96 0.32 7.81
N TYR A 317 7.10 -0.08 6.54
CA TYR A 317 7.56 0.81 5.48
C TYR A 317 6.41 1.54 4.80
N HIS A 318 5.32 0.83 4.47
CA HIS A 318 4.14 1.39 3.78
C HIS A 318 3.01 1.64 4.78
N GLY A 319 2.56 0.57 5.44
CA GLY A 319 1.83 0.65 6.69
C GLY A 319 2.77 0.89 7.87
N SER A 320 2.20 1.16 9.03
CA SER A 320 2.93 1.21 10.29
C SER A 320 2.06 0.64 11.40
N VAL A 321 2.68 0.03 12.40
CA VAL A 321 1.95 -0.46 13.59
C VAL A 321 1.07 0.66 14.15
N SER A 322 1.64 1.87 14.30
CA SER A 322 0.98 3.02 14.92
C SER A 322 -0.36 3.40 14.27
N HIS A 323 -0.40 3.57 12.95
CA HIS A 323 -1.66 3.95 12.28
C HIS A 323 -2.52 2.74 11.93
N ASN A 324 -1.94 1.54 11.77
CA ASN A 324 -2.72 0.33 11.51
C ASN A 324 -3.57 -0.09 12.70
N VAL A 325 -3.04 -0.06 13.93
CA VAL A 325 -3.82 -0.40 15.13
C VAL A 325 -4.96 0.59 15.37
N ARG A 326 -4.74 1.87 15.07
CA ARG A 326 -5.80 2.90 15.05
C ARG A 326 -6.81 2.64 13.94
N GLY A 327 -6.37 2.17 12.77
CA GLY A 327 -7.24 1.74 11.69
C GLY A 327 -8.16 0.58 12.11
N VAL A 328 -7.63 -0.40 12.84
CA VAL A 328 -8.44 -1.50 13.43
C VAL A 328 -9.48 -0.94 14.39
N VAL A 329 -9.07 -0.15 15.39
CA VAL A 329 -10.00 0.44 16.37
C VAL A 329 -11.08 1.27 15.67
N ASN A 330 -10.70 2.14 14.74
CA ASN A 330 -11.64 2.97 13.99
C ASN A 330 -12.65 2.15 13.17
N LYS A 331 -12.25 0.98 12.64
CA LYS A 331 -13.16 0.09 11.91
C LYS A 331 -14.26 -0.46 12.81
N TYR A 332 -13.93 -0.83 14.05
CA TYR A 332 -14.86 -1.51 14.97
C TYR A 332 -15.70 -0.56 15.80
N ILE A 333 -15.10 0.52 16.31
CA ILE A 333 -15.76 1.41 17.28
C ILE A 333 -15.71 2.89 16.89
N GLY A 334 -15.21 3.21 15.69
CA GLY A 334 -15.22 4.57 15.15
C GLY A 334 -14.14 5.49 15.74
N TYR A 335 -14.30 6.79 15.47
CA TYR A 335 -13.31 7.82 15.79
C TYR A 335 -13.41 8.36 17.22
N TYR A 336 -14.57 8.19 17.87
CA TYR A 336 -14.84 8.74 19.20
C TYR A 336 -14.10 7.91 20.26
N ASP A 337 -13.36 8.57 21.13
CA ASP A 337 -12.51 7.90 22.13
C ASP A 337 -13.24 7.53 23.43
N GLY A 338 -14.54 7.81 23.53
CA GLY A 338 -15.35 7.51 24.72
C GLY A 338 -15.40 8.65 25.74
N ASN A 339 -14.54 9.68 25.64
CA ASN A 339 -14.53 10.82 26.56
C ASN A 339 -15.41 11.98 26.04
N PRO A 340 -16.47 12.41 26.75
CA PRO A 340 -17.34 13.50 26.29
C PRO A 340 -16.62 14.81 25.98
N ALA A 341 -15.46 15.07 26.60
CA ALA A 341 -14.63 16.23 26.31
C ALA A 341 -14.11 16.26 24.85
N THR A 342 -14.14 15.13 24.15
CA THR A 342 -13.69 15.01 22.75
C THR A 342 -14.83 14.87 21.76
N LEU A 343 -16.08 14.75 22.23
CA LEU A 343 -17.26 14.50 21.39
C LEU A 343 -17.54 15.65 20.41
N ASN A 344 -17.45 16.89 20.89
CA ASN A 344 -17.71 18.09 20.10
C ASN A 344 -16.60 19.14 20.35
N LYS A 345 -15.37 18.81 19.90
CA LYS A 345 -14.23 19.72 20.02
C LYS A 345 -14.43 20.98 19.17
N LEU A 346 -13.88 22.09 19.66
CA LEU A 346 -13.67 23.28 18.84
C LEU A 346 -12.86 22.94 17.59
N SER A 347 -13.10 23.70 16.52
CA SER A 347 -12.29 23.60 15.31
C SER A 347 -10.81 23.96 15.62
N PRO A 348 -9.83 23.44 14.86
CA PRO A 348 -8.41 23.69 15.13
C PRO A 348 -8.03 25.17 15.19
N GLU A 349 -8.67 26.03 14.40
CA GLU A 349 -8.43 27.49 14.39
C GLU A 349 -8.88 28.14 15.71
N GLU A 350 -10.09 27.83 16.17
CA GLU A 350 -10.64 28.37 17.42
C GLU A 350 -9.88 27.83 18.65
N ALA A 351 -9.62 26.52 18.67
CA ALA A 351 -8.82 25.90 19.73
C ALA A 351 -7.42 26.50 19.78
N GLY A 352 -6.78 26.71 18.62
CA GLY A 352 -5.46 27.31 18.49
C GLY A 352 -5.39 28.68 19.19
N LYS A 353 -6.34 29.58 18.92
CA LYS A 353 -6.40 30.92 19.55
C LYS A 353 -6.43 30.83 21.07
N ASN A 354 -7.23 29.91 21.62
CA ASN A 354 -7.33 29.70 23.06
C ASN A 354 -6.05 29.14 23.68
N TYR A 355 -5.41 28.15 23.03
CA TYR A 355 -4.14 27.59 23.51
C TYR A 355 -3.00 28.62 23.46
N VAL A 356 -2.94 29.45 22.42
CA VAL A 356 -1.97 30.53 22.31
C VAL A 356 -2.16 31.56 23.43
N ALA A 357 -3.41 31.97 23.69
CA ALA A 357 -3.71 32.88 24.79
C ALA A 357 -3.29 32.28 26.15
N LEU A 358 -3.62 31.01 26.41
CA LEU A 358 -3.23 30.29 27.64
C LEU A 358 -1.71 30.20 27.80
N ALA A 359 -0.96 30.07 26.70
CA ALA A 359 0.49 30.02 26.72
C ALA A 359 1.17 31.37 27.00
N GLY A 360 0.41 32.48 27.00
CA GLY A 360 0.93 33.85 27.14
C GLY A 360 1.25 34.54 25.81
N GLY A 361 0.59 34.13 24.72
CA GLY A 361 0.79 34.65 23.37
C GLY A 361 1.75 33.83 22.50
N GLY A 362 1.75 34.09 21.19
CA GLY A 362 2.48 33.28 20.19
C GLY A 362 3.99 33.20 20.45
N GLU A 363 4.62 34.31 20.83
CA GLU A 363 6.05 34.36 21.17
C GLU A 363 6.38 33.54 22.43
N ALA A 364 5.48 33.48 23.41
CA ALA A 364 5.69 32.66 24.60
C ALA A 364 5.57 31.17 24.29
N LEU A 365 4.58 30.79 23.48
CA LEU A 365 4.41 29.42 22.98
C LEU A 365 5.62 28.96 22.15
N LEU A 366 6.11 29.82 21.26
CA LEU A 366 7.29 29.57 20.44
C LEU A 366 8.55 29.31 21.29
N ARG A 367 8.78 30.11 22.34
CA ARG A 367 9.90 29.87 23.28
C ARG A 367 9.78 28.51 23.97
N LYS A 368 8.59 28.12 24.41
CA LYS A 368 8.36 26.80 25.03
C LYS A 368 8.59 25.66 24.03
N ALA A 369 8.13 25.82 22.79
CA ALA A 369 8.34 24.86 21.71
C ALA A 369 9.84 24.70 21.40
N LYS A 370 10.62 25.79 21.40
CA LYS A 370 12.07 25.73 21.23
C LYS A 370 12.75 24.93 22.35
N VAL A 371 12.36 25.14 23.60
CA VAL A 371 12.92 24.37 24.73
C VAL A 371 12.64 22.87 24.57
N ALA A 372 11.41 22.50 24.18
CA ALA A 372 11.07 21.10 23.91
C ALA A 372 11.85 20.54 22.69
N PHE A 373 12.07 21.35 21.66
CA PHE A 373 12.88 20.98 20.49
C PHE A 373 14.33 20.70 20.86
N ASP A 374 14.94 21.56 21.68
CA ASP A 374 16.32 21.40 22.15
C ASP A 374 16.50 20.14 23.02
N ARG A 375 15.40 19.62 23.60
CA ARG A 375 15.37 18.33 24.33
C ARG A 375 15.05 17.11 23.46
N GLY A 376 14.79 17.30 22.16
CA GLY A 376 14.42 16.21 21.25
C GLY A 376 12.97 15.73 21.36
N GLU A 377 12.08 16.52 21.98
CA GLU A 377 10.66 16.17 22.17
C GLU A 377 9.82 16.46 20.90
N TYR A 378 10.25 15.99 19.73
CA TYR A 378 9.72 16.45 18.44
C TYR A 378 8.21 16.24 18.24
N ARG A 379 7.65 15.12 18.72
CA ARG A 379 6.20 14.87 18.67
C ARG A 379 5.40 15.95 19.42
N TRP A 380 5.90 16.37 20.58
CA TRP A 380 5.26 17.39 21.40
C TRP A 380 5.41 18.78 20.77
N VAL A 381 6.59 19.09 20.23
CA VAL A 381 6.80 20.34 19.50
C VAL A 381 5.84 20.45 18.31
N ALA A 382 5.59 19.36 17.58
CA ALA A 382 4.66 19.36 16.47
C ALA A 382 3.22 19.70 16.93
N GLU A 383 2.78 19.17 18.07
CA GLU A 383 1.48 19.47 18.65
C GLU A 383 1.35 20.95 19.08
N LEU A 384 2.33 21.46 19.83
CA LEU A 384 2.38 22.87 20.23
C LEU A 384 2.36 23.81 19.03
N MET A 385 3.20 23.52 18.05
CA MET A 385 3.35 24.38 16.88
C MET A 385 2.14 24.31 15.95
N ASN A 386 1.43 23.19 15.91
CA ASN A 386 0.17 23.08 15.19
C ASN A 386 -0.86 24.10 15.71
N HIS A 387 -1.01 24.22 17.04
CA HIS A 387 -1.91 25.23 17.62
C HIS A 387 -1.53 26.66 17.23
N LEU A 388 -0.23 27.00 17.24
CA LEU A 388 0.24 28.33 16.85
C LEU A 388 -0.01 28.61 15.37
N VAL A 389 0.27 27.64 14.48
CA VAL A 389 0.08 27.80 13.03
C VAL A 389 -1.40 27.96 12.67
N PHE A 390 -2.30 27.25 13.35
CA PHE A 390 -3.75 27.43 13.13
C PHE A 390 -4.28 28.74 13.72
N ALA A 391 -3.71 29.23 14.83
CA ALA A 391 -4.09 30.52 15.42
C ALA A 391 -3.58 31.73 14.60
N GLU A 392 -2.36 31.63 14.09
CA GLU A 392 -1.63 32.70 13.40
C GLU A 392 -1.12 32.19 12.03
N PRO A 393 -2.00 31.99 11.04
CA PRO A 393 -1.66 31.35 9.78
C PRO A 393 -0.61 32.11 8.95
N ASP A 394 -0.41 33.40 9.18
CA ASP A 394 0.61 34.20 8.48
C ASP A 394 1.93 34.31 9.26
N ASN A 395 2.03 33.71 10.45
CA ASN A 395 3.25 33.75 11.26
C ASN A 395 4.33 32.82 10.69
N ILE A 396 5.20 33.39 9.84
CA ILE A 396 6.33 32.69 9.23
C ILE A 396 7.29 32.13 10.30
N LYS A 397 7.49 32.86 11.41
CA LYS A 397 8.37 32.42 12.50
C LYS A 397 7.85 31.17 13.19
N ALA A 398 6.54 30.95 13.22
CA ALA A 398 5.94 29.71 13.74
C ALA A 398 6.09 28.54 12.74
N LYS A 399 5.98 28.80 11.44
CA LYS A 399 6.07 27.76 10.40
C LYS A 399 7.46 27.13 10.26
N ILE A 400 8.53 27.87 10.53
CA ILE A 400 9.92 27.39 10.37
C ILE A 400 10.27 26.29 11.39
N PRO A 401 10.13 26.49 12.71
CA PRO A 401 10.32 25.44 13.72
C PRO A 401 9.36 24.28 13.54
N TYR A 402 8.11 24.54 13.13
CA TYR A 402 7.16 23.49 12.82
C TYR A 402 7.69 22.58 11.70
N LYS A 403 8.16 23.17 10.60
CA LYS A 403 8.78 22.43 9.50
C LYS A 403 10.04 21.66 9.93
N GLN A 404 10.90 22.27 10.75
CA GLN A 404 12.10 21.60 11.27
C GLN A 404 11.78 20.45 12.22
N THR A 405 10.70 20.56 12.98
CA THR A 405 10.23 19.52 13.90
C THR A 405 9.71 18.30 13.16
N LEU A 406 8.87 18.52 12.14
CA LEU A 406 8.35 17.45 11.29
C LEU A 406 9.46 16.72 10.51
N TRP A 407 10.65 17.30 10.45
CA TRP A 407 11.82 16.73 9.79
C TRP A 407 12.66 15.82 10.69
N ASN A 408 12.63 16.05 12.01
CA ASN A 408 13.43 15.34 12.99
C ASN A 408 12.65 14.24 13.72
N ASN A 409 11.34 14.19 13.53
CA ASN A 409 10.41 13.21 14.09
C ASN A 409 10.33 12.00 13.14
#